data_AF-A0AAW9K3H7-F1
#
_entry.id   AF-A0AAW9K3H7-F1
#
_cell.length_a   1.000
_cell.length_b   1.000
_cell.length_c   1.000
_cell.angle_alpha   90.00
_cell.angle_beta   90.00
_cell.angle_gamma   90.00
#
_symmetry.space_group_name_H-M   'P 1'
#
loop_
_entity.id
_entity.type
_entity.pdbx_description
1 polymer ?
#
loop_
_entity_poly.entity_id
_entity_poly.type
_entity_poly.pdbx_seq_one_letter_code
_entity_poly.pdbx_strand_id
1 'polypeptide(L)'
;YNMTTIGWQGYDEVVTGDENAICQYWDNSSATGNNFKGDLKQLVSPANKAYIDQKYDRSTELGLSWAGPTSVKQAYEWDPTDYGARDRIIGIEAPLWSETIRESKTENLEFLAFPRLLGLAEIGWSQKEYTEWETYKPRLIAHGERMKNQGINYFKDPNIWEVPYEPENAEWNMDEAEGTVINDKNGLYPGTIK
;
A
#
# COMPACT_ATOMS: atom_id res chain seq x y z
N TYR A 1 -33.95 -11.06 -13.17
CA TYR A 1 -33.43 -10.84 -11.81
C TYR A 1 -33.10 -9.36 -11.69
N ASN A 2 -33.52 -8.67 -10.61
CA ASN A 2 -33.23 -7.25 -10.39
C ASN A 2 -31.83 -7.08 -9.78
N MET A 3 -30.80 -7.49 -10.53
CA MET A 3 -29.40 -7.50 -10.09
C MET A 3 -28.59 -6.54 -10.96
N THR A 4 -27.63 -5.85 -10.35
CA THR A 4 -26.64 -5.05 -11.07
C THR A 4 -25.49 -5.95 -11.50
N THR A 5 -25.14 -5.94 -12.78
CA THR A 5 -23.98 -6.66 -13.30
C THR A 5 -22.71 -5.83 -13.15
N ILE A 6 -21.61 -6.50 -12.84
CA ILE A 6 -20.27 -5.91 -12.78
C ILE A 6 -19.36 -6.79 -13.63
N GLY A 7 -18.56 -6.17 -14.51
CA GLY A 7 -17.59 -6.86 -15.34
C GLY A 7 -16.29 -6.08 -15.51
N TRP A 8 -15.22 -6.80 -15.82
CA TRP A 8 -13.92 -6.20 -16.16
C TRP A 8 -14.00 -5.38 -17.46
N GLN A 9 -13.08 -4.44 -17.63
CA GLN A 9 -12.86 -3.72 -18.89
C GLN A 9 -12.87 -4.69 -20.08
N GLY A 10 -13.66 -4.36 -21.11
CA GLY A 10 -14.08 -5.29 -22.17
C GLY A 10 -15.57 -5.65 -22.06
N TYR A 11 -16.14 -5.61 -20.85
CA TYR A 11 -17.59 -5.78 -20.64
C TYR A 11 -18.40 -4.63 -21.26
N ASP A 12 -17.85 -3.42 -21.22
CA ASP A 12 -18.40 -2.22 -21.85
C ASP A 12 -18.52 -2.33 -23.38
N GLU A 13 -17.81 -3.25 -24.02
CA GLU A 13 -17.92 -3.48 -25.48
C GLU A 13 -19.10 -4.37 -25.87
N VAL A 14 -19.60 -5.17 -24.93
CA VAL A 14 -20.59 -6.22 -25.18
C VAL A 14 -21.93 -5.99 -24.49
N VAL A 15 -21.96 -5.14 -23.46
CA VAL A 15 -23.20 -4.75 -22.79
C VAL A 15 -24.08 -3.95 -23.73
N THR A 16 -25.34 -4.39 -23.88
CA THR A 16 -26.35 -3.67 -24.63
C THR A 16 -27.64 -3.59 -23.80
N GLY A 17 -28.22 -2.40 -23.69
CA GLY A 17 -29.53 -2.18 -23.05
C GLY A 17 -29.57 -2.20 -21.53
N ASP A 18 -28.42 -2.26 -20.83
CA ASP A 18 -28.35 -2.14 -19.37
C ASP A 18 -27.51 -0.92 -18.95
N GLU A 19 -28.20 0.18 -18.64
CA GLU A 19 -27.58 1.43 -18.15
C GLU A 19 -27.08 1.33 -16.70
N ASN A 20 -27.50 0.30 -15.96
CA ASN A 20 -27.07 0.09 -14.58
C ASN A 20 -25.82 -0.78 -14.47
N ALA A 21 -25.39 -1.43 -15.56
CA ALA A 21 -24.18 -2.22 -15.59
C ALA A 21 -22.95 -1.39 -15.20
N ILE A 22 -22.05 -2.02 -14.45
CA ILE A 22 -20.81 -1.44 -13.98
C ILE A 22 -19.64 -2.10 -14.72
N CYS A 23 -18.72 -1.28 -15.23
CA CYS A 23 -17.47 -1.75 -15.80
C CYS A 23 -16.29 -1.37 -14.88
N GLN A 24 -15.35 -2.29 -14.69
CA GLN A 24 -14.19 -2.10 -13.83
C GLN A 24 -12.90 -1.93 -14.66
N TYR A 25 -12.24 -0.79 -14.53
CA TYR A 25 -10.94 -0.53 -15.14
C TYR A 25 -9.83 -1.22 -14.36
N TRP A 26 -9.01 -2.01 -15.05
CA TRP A 26 -7.92 -2.79 -14.46
C TRP A 26 -6.57 -2.67 -15.16
N ASP A 27 -6.53 -2.01 -16.33
CA ASP A 27 -5.29 -1.89 -17.10
C ASP A 27 -4.21 -1.07 -16.35
N ASN A 28 -2.97 -1.19 -16.79
CA ASN A 28 -1.80 -0.51 -16.23
C ASN A 28 -1.23 0.57 -17.17
N SER A 29 -1.90 0.84 -18.28
CA SER A 29 -1.49 1.86 -19.25
C SER A 29 -1.49 3.26 -18.62
N SER A 30 -0.61 4.14 -19.11
CA SER A 30 -0.60 5.56 -18.74
C SER A 30 -1.74 6.35 -19.39
N ALA A 31 -2.79 5.67 -19.84
CA ALA A 31 -3.92 6.28 -20.54
C ALA A 31 -4.74 7.09 -19.54
N THR A 32 -4.71 8.41 -19.72
CA THR A 32 -5.53 9.36 -18.97
C THR A 32 -6.80 9.69 -19.77
N GLY A 33 -7.90 9.91 -19.08
CA GLY A 33 -9.20 10.23 -19.68
C GLY A 33 -10.21 9.08 -19.57
N ASN A 34 -11.24 9.12 -20.41
CA ASN A 34 -12.31 8.12 -20.36
C ASN A 34 -11.86 6.81 -21.02
N ASN A 35 -11.50 5.82 -20.18
CA ASN A 35 -11.07 4.49 -20.61
C ASN A 35 -12.21 3.50 -20.89
N PHE A 36 -13.46 3.97 -20.81
CA PHE A 36 -14.65 3.16 -20.96
C PHE A 36 -15.44 3.59 -22.20
N LYS A 37 -16.05 2.63 -22.90
CA LYS A 37 -17.01 2.91 -23.98
C LYS A 37 -18.41 3.14 -23.40
N GLY A 38 -19.07 4.16 -23.93
CA GLY A 38 -20.44 4.49 -23.55
C GLY A 38 -20.57 5.09 -22.15
N ASP A 39 -21.77 4.98 -21.59
CA ASP A 39 -22.22 5.74 -20.42
C ASP A 39 -22.39 4.88 -19.15
N LEU A 40 -21.73 3.73 -19.11
CA LEU A 40 -21.78 2.83 -17.97
C LEU A 40 -21.15 3.42 -16.72
N LYS A 41 -21.61 2.93 -15.56
CA LYS A 41 -20.99 3.20 -14.25
C LYS A 41 -19.60 2.58 -14.20
N GLN A 42 -18.69 3.24 -13.49
CA GLN A 42 -17.26 2.95 -13.55
C GLN A 42 -16.71 2.62 -12.16
N LEU A 43 -16.09 1.46 -12.02
CA LEU A 43 -15.26 1.09 -10.87
C LEU A 43 -13.79 1.19 -11.30
N VAL A 44 -12.95 1.83 -10.49
CA VAL A 44 -11.58 2.16 -10.92
C VAL A 44 -10.56 1.42 -10.06
N SER A 45 -9.75 0.55 -10.70
CA SER A 45 -8.69 -0.21 -10.04
C SER A 45 -7.46 -0.38 -10.95
N PRO A 46 -6.77 0.69 -11.35
CA PRO A 46 -5.55 0.62 -12.18
C PRO A 46 -4.51 -0.30 -11.55
N ALA A 47 -4.01 -1.29 -12.30
CA ALA A 47 -3.17 -2.33 -11.72
C ALA A 47 -1.79 -1.85 -11.25
N ASN A 48 -1.29 -0.73 -11.76
CA ASN A 48 -0.04 -0.10 -11.31
C ASN A 48 -0.24 0.85 -10.11
N LYS A 49 -1.42 0.85 -9.48
CA LYS A 49 -1.78 1.70 -8.33
C LYS A 49 -2.56 0.94 -7.26
N ALA A 50 -3.63 0.24 -7.65
CA ALA A 50 -4.64 -0.30 -6.74
C ALA A 50 -4.53 -1.81 -6.50
N TYR A 51 -3.79 -2.54 -7.35
CA TYR A 51 -3.57 -3.97 -7.17
C TYR A 51 -2.54 -4.20 -6.07
N ILE A 52 -3.03 -4.61 -4.90
CA ILE A 52 -2.21 -4.81 -3.69
C ILE A 52 -1.50 -6.17 -3.70
N ASP A 53 -1.70 -7.00 -4.72
CA ASP A 53 -0.89 -8.19 -5.00
C ASP A 53 0.43 -7.90 -5.73
N GLN A 54 0.61 -6.69 -6.29
CA GLN A 54 1.89 -6.30 -6.90
C GLN A 54 2.97 -6.13 -5.82
N LYS A 55 4.21 -6.42 -6.17
CA LYS A 55 5.40 -6.14 -5.34
C LYS A 55 5.50 -4.67 -4.96
N TYR A 56 6.05 -4.36 -3.79
CA TYR A 56 6.31 -2.97 -3.36
C TYR A 56 7.46 -2.35 -4.15
N ASP A 57 8.52 -3.12 -4.36
CA ASP A 57 9.70 -2.77 -5.13
C ASP A 57 10.28 -4.03 -5.82
N ARG A 58 11.39 -3.87 -6.55
CA ARG A 58 12.03 -5.00 -7.25
C ARG A 58 12.67 -6.03 -6.31
N SER A 59 13.01 -5.65 -5.08
CA SER A 59 13.59 -6.53 -4.06
C SER A 59 12.54 -7.32 -3.26
N THR A 60 11.28 -6.91 -3.31
CA THR A 60 10.19 -7.61 -2.63
C THR A 60 10.06 -9.03 -3.17
N GLU A 61 10.18 -10.05 -2.32
CA GLU A 61 10.10 -11.45 -2.75
C GLU A 61 8.66 -11.84 -3.13
N LEU A 62 7.70 -11.51 -2.26
CA LEU A 62 6.28 -11.83 -2.38
C LEU A 62 5.53 -10.87 -3.32
N GLY A 63 4.57 -11.40 -4.09
CA GLY A 63 3.70 -10.62 -4.99
C GLY A 63 4.01 -10.80 -6.46
N LEU A 64 3.09 -10.34 -7.30
CA LEU A 64 3.21 -10.31 -8.76
C LEU A 64 3.99 -9.07 -9.23
N SER A 65 4.42 -9.07 -10.49
CA SER A 65 5.19 -7.97 -11.08
C SER A 65 4.75 -7.57 -12.48
N TRP A 66 3.60 -8.06 -12.95
CA TRP A 66 3.16 -7.88 -14.32
C TRP A 66 2.74 -6.43 -14.61
N ALA A 67 2.24 -5.70 -13.61
CA ALA A 67 1.89 -4.28 -13.71
C ALA A 67 3.02 -3.34 -13.26
N GLY A 68 4.16 -3.92 -12.85
CA GLY A 68 5.27 -3.21 -12.23
C GLY A 68 5.13 -3.08 -10.70
N PRO A 69 6.24 -2.78 -9.99
CA PRO A 69 6.17 -2.56 -8.55
C PRO A 69 5.31 -1.34 -8.22
N THR A 70 4.52 -1.46 -7.15
CA THR A 70 3.64 -0.40 -6.65
C THR A 70 4.00 -0.11 -5.19
N SER A 71 4.78 0.95 -4.99
CA SER A 71 5.17 1.41 -3.64
C SER A 71 3.97 1.94 -2.86
N VAL A 72 4.14 2.12 -1.54
CA VAL A 72 3.10 2.71 -0.68
C VAL A 72 2.70 4.10 -1.16
N LYS A 73 3.67 4.92 -1.58
CA LYS A 73 3.42 6.25 -2.14
C LYS A 73 2.69 6.16 -3.48
N GLN A 74 3.12 5.29 -4.39
CA GLN A 74 2.46 5.13 -5.70
C GLN A 74 1.01 4.67 -5.57
N ALA A 75 0.70 3.77 -4.63
CA ALA A 75 -0.65 3.32 -4.34
C ALA A 75 -1.54 4.42 -3.75
N TYR A 76 -0.94 5.44 -3.13
CA TYR A 76 -1.64 6.58 -2.55
C TYR A 76 -1.78 7.76 -3.53
N GLU A 77 -0.79 7.98 -4.38
CA GLU A 77 -0.63 9.20 -5.17
C GLU A 77 -1.17 9.00 -6.60
N TRP A 78 -2.50 9.04 -6.70
CA TRP A 78 -3.27 9.02 -7.95
C TRP A 78 -4.68 9.57 -7.73
N ASP A 79 -5.36 9.94 -8.81
CA ASP A 79 -6.77 10.37 -8.79
C ASP A 79 -7.61 9.39 -9.62
N PRO A 80 -8.71 8.83 -9.07
CA PRO A 80 -9.61 7.97 -9.84
C PRO A 80 -10.17 8.64 -11.10
N THR A 81 -10.31 9.97 -11.09
CA THR A 81 -10.80 10.75 -12.23
C THR A 81 -9.81 10.85 -13.39
N ASP A 82 -8.55 10.43 -13.19
CA ASP A 82 -7.60 10.28 -14.29
C ASP A 82 -7.97 9.11 -15.22
N TYR A 83 -8.79 8.17 -14.75
CA TYR A 83 -9.09 6.91 -15.44
C TYR A 83 -10.54 6.79 -15.93
N GLY A 84 -11.40 7.75 -15.56
CA GLY A 84 -12.83 7.69 -15.81
C GLY A 84 -13.53 9.03 -15.64
N ALA A 85 -14.78 9.11 -16.09
CA ALA A 85 -15.58 10.32 -15.96
C ALA A 85 -16.07 10.47 -14.50
N ARG A 86 -15.80 11.63 -13.88
CA ARG A 86 -16.09 11.88 -12.46
C ARG A 86 -17.54 11.60 -12.06
N ASP A 87 -18.50 11.88 -12.94
CA ASP A 87 -19.94 11.65 -12.74
C ASP A 87 -20.36 10.19 -12.86
N ARG A 88 -19.47 9.32 -13.37
CA ARG A 88 -19.73 7.89 -13.61
C ARG A 88 -18.95 6.98 -12.68
N ILE A 89 -17.88 7.47 -12.06
CA ILE A 89 -17.10 6.72 -11.08
C ILE A 89 -17.95 6.49 -9.82
N ILE A 90 -18.23 5.23 -9.53
CA ILE A 90 -18.95 4.82 -8.32
C ILE A 90 -18.01 4.56 -7.14
N GLY A 91 -16.72 4.42 -7.40
CA GLY A 91 -15.70 4.17 -6.39
C GLY A 91 -14.45 3.53 -6.97
N ILE A 92 -13.62 3.01 -6.07
CA ILE A 92 -12.41 2.27 -6.38
C ILE A 92 -12.45 0.89 -5.73
N GLU A 93 -11.60 -0.01 -6.21
CA GLU A 93 -11.36 -1.31 -5.59
C GLU A 93 -9.87 -1.55 -5.42
N ALA A 94 -9.49 -2.33 -4.41
CA ALA A 94 -8.11 -2.75 -4.13
C ALA A 94 -7.98 -4.27 -4.31
N PRO A 95 -7.86 -4.79 -5.55
CA PRO A 95 -7.79 -6.22 -5.78
C PRO A 95 -6.54 -6.85 -5.16
N LEU A 96 -6.72 -8.02 -4.59
CA LEU A 96 -5.64 -8.87 -4.08
C LEU A 96 -5.80 -10.26 -4.68
N TRP A 97 -5.02 -10.53 -5.72
CA TRP A 97 -4.93 -11.86 -6.32
C TRP A 97 -3.98 -12.75 -5.52
N SER A 98 -4.37 -14.01 -5.31
CA SER A 98 -3.75 -14.88 -4.32
C SER A 98 -2.75 -15.89 -4.89
N GLU A 99 -2.30 -15.76 -6.13
CA GLU A 99 -1.44 -16.75 -6.81
C GLU A 99 -0.11 -16.96 -6.08
N THR A 100 0.45 -15.90 -5.50
CA THR A 100 1.71 -15.97 -4.74
C THR A 100 1.50 -16.28 -3.26
N ILE A 101 0.25 -16.26 -2.78
CA ILE A 101 -0.10 -16.52 -1.38
C ILE A 101 -0.27 -18.02 -1.21
N ARG A 102 0.85 -18.69 -0.89
CA ARG A 102 0.86 -20.14 -0.66
C ARG A 102 0.38 -20.49 0.75
N GLU A 103 -0.26 -21.66 0.85
CA GLU A 103 -0.42 -22.41 2.11
C GLU A 103 -1.14 -21.67 3.25
N SER A 104 -2.18 -20.89 2.95
CA SER A 104 -3.05 -20.24 3.96
C SER A 104 -2.33 -19.32 4.96
N LYS A 105 -1.15 -18.81 4.59
CA LYS A 105 -0.38 -17.86 5.39
C LYS A 105 -1.04 -16.49 5.37
N THR A 106 -1.85 -16.20 6.38
CA THR A 106 -2.53 -14.91 6.53
C THR A 106 -1.52 -13.78 6.62
N GLU A 107 -0.32 -14.04 7.16
CA GLU A 107 0.77 -13.07 7.23
C GLU A 107 1.26 -12.58 5.86
N ASN A 108 1.16 -13.41 4.81
CA ASN A 108 1.54 -13.03 3.45
C ASN A 108 0.48 -12.11 2.82
N LEU A 109 -0.80 -12.37 3.11
CA LEU A 109 -1.90 -11.51 2.69
C LEU A 109 -1.77 -10.14 3.36
N GLU A 110 -1.56 -10.12 4.67
CA GLU A 110 -1.36 -8.88 5.44
C GLU A 110 -0.17 -8.08 4.92
N PHE A 111 0.92 -8.74 4.57
CA PHE A 111 2.12 -8.09 4.04
C PHE A 111 1.86 -7.39 2.71
N LEU A 112 1.14 -8.06 1.80
CA LEU A 112 0.77 -7.48 0.51
C LEU A 112 -0.27 -6.37 0.66
N ALA A 113 -1.25 -6.53 1.55
CA ALA A 113 -2.33 -5.57 1.73
C ALA A 113 -1.88 -4.30 2.47
N PHE A 114 -1.14 -4.43 3.57
CA PHE A 114 -0.79 -3.32 4.44
C PHE A 114 0.65 -2.86 4.20
N PRO A 115 0.88 -1.54 4.06
CA PRO A 115 -0.04 -0.45 4.43
C PRO A 115 -0.90 0.12 3.27
N ARG A 116 -0.79 -0.39 2.03
CA ARG A 116 -1.45 0.19 0.85
C ARG A 116 -2.97 0.28 0.99
N LEU A 117 -3.60 -0.72 1.60
CA LEU A 117 -5.04 -0.77 1.81
C LEU A 117 -5.57 0.44 2.60
N LEU A 118 -4.79 0.97 3.55
CA LEU A 118 -5.17 2.17 4.31
C LEU A 118 -5.22 3.41 3.41
N GLY A 119 -4.25 3.53 2.51
CA GLY A 119 -4.17 4.63 1.55
C GLY A 119 -5.30 4.57 0.52
N LEU A 120 -5.55 3.38 -0.01
CA LEU A 120 -6.66 3.15 -0.94
C LEU A 120 -8.02 3.41 -0.26
N ALA A 121 -8.20 3.01 1.00
CA ALA A 121 -9.41 3.34 1.75
C ALA A 121 -9.63 4.87 1.87
N GLU A 122 -8.55 5.64 2.04
CA GLU A 122 -8.64 7.10 2.09
C GLU A 122 -8.96 7.71 0.72
N ILE A 123 -8.40 7.20 -0.38
CA ILE A 123 -8.75 7.64 -1.75
C ILE A 123 -10.24 7.41 -2.03
N GLY A 124 -10.79 6.28 -1.58
CA GLY A 124 -12.21 5.96 -1.77
C GLY A 124 -13.17 6.76 -0.88
N TRP A 125 -12.68 7.43 0.16
CA TRP A 125 -13.51 8.08 1.17
C TRP A 125 -13.39 9.61 1.19
N SER A 126 -12.16 10.12 1.10
CA SER A 126 -11.84 11.53 1.29
C SER A 126 -11.96 12.32 -0.03
N GLN A 127 -12.29 13.61 0.08
CA GLN A 127 -12.21 14.50 -1.07
C GLN A 127 -10.75 14.67 -1.52
N LYS A 128 -10.54 14.82 -2.83
CA LYS A 128 -9.19 14.88 -3.45
C LYS A 128 -8.26 15.94 -2.84
N GLU A 129 -8.82 17.04 -2.37
CA GLU A 129 -8.09 18.15 -1.73
C GLU A 129 -7.43 17.74 -0.41
N TYR A 130 -7.89 16.64 0.22
CA TYR A 130 -7.34 16.10 1.47
C TYR A 130 -6.47 14.86 1.27
N THR A 131 -6.27 14.40 0.02
CA THR A 131 -5.50 13.18 -0.27
C THR A 131 -4.04 13.47 -0.65
N GLU A 132 -3.40 14.42 0.02
CA GLU A 132 -2.01 14.79 -0.24
C GLU A 132 -1.02 13.92 0.54
N TRP A 133 0.02 13.42 -0.14
CA TRP A 133 1.00 12.50 0.45
C TRP A 133 1.69 13.07 1.70
N GLU A 134 2.07 14.35 1.67
CA GLU A 134 2.78 15.00 2.79
C GLU A 134 1.93 15.09 4.06
N THR A 135 0.60 15.13 3.94
CA THR A 135 -0.33 15.10 5.08
C THR A 135 -0.73 13.67 5.49
N TYR A 136 -0.63 12.71 4.58
CA TYR A 136 -0.95 11.31 4.81
C TYR A 136 0.20 10.58 5.49
N LYS A 137 1.44 10.77 5.04
CA LYS A 137 2.63 10.08 5.54
C LYS A 137 2.74 10.16 7.08
N PRO A 138 2.58 11.32 7.75
CA PRO A 138 2.63 11.39 9.22
C PRO A 138 1.51 10.60 9.90
N ARG A 139 0.29 10.59 9.33
CA ARG A 139 -0.84 9.82 9.85
C ARG A 139 -0.61 8.31 9.66
N LEU A 140 -0.05 7.91 8.53
CA LEU A 140 0.33 6.52 8.28
C LEU A 140 1.41 6.06 9.26
N ILE A 141 2.44 6.89 9.51
CA ILE A 141 3.49 6.60 10.51
C ILE A 141 2.85 6.33 11.87
N ALA A 142 1.97 7.23 12.33
CA ALA A 142 1.23 7.05 13.58
C ALA A 142 0.34 5.80 13.59
N HIS A 143 -0.27 5.45 12.45
CA HIS A 143 -1.07 4.23 12.31
C HIS A 143 -0.23 2.94 12.34
N GLY A 144 1.07 3.02 12.06
CA GLY A 144 2.01 1.90 12.17
C GLY A 144 2.00 1.25 13.55
N GLU A 145 1.97 2.05 14.62
CA GLU A 145 1.87 1.54 16.00
C GLU A 145 0.57 0.77 16.24
N ARG A 146 -0.54 1.20 15.62
CA ARG A 146 -1.81 0.48 15.71
C ARG A 146 -1.72 -0.88 15.02
N MET A 147 -1.18 -0.94 13.80
CA MET A 147 -1.00 -2.21 13.07
C MET A 147 -0.09 -3.16 13.84
N LYS A 148 1.01 -2.65 14.41
CA LYS A 148 1.92 -3.39 15.28
C LYS A 148 1.21 -3.96 16.51
N ASN A 149 0.43 -3.15 17.22
CA ASN A 149 -0.33 -3.59 18.39
C ASN A 149 -1.42 -4.61 18.05
N GLN A 150 -1.92 -4.59 16.82
CA GLN A 150 -2.88 -5.58 16.31
C GLN A 150 -2.20 -6.86 15.79
N GLY A 151 -0.87 -6.91 15.74
CA GLY A 151 -0.13 -8.06 15.21
C GLY A 151 -0.21 -8.21 13.69
N ILE A 152 -0.59 -7.15 12.96
CA ILE A 152 -0.67 -7.17 11.50
C ILE A 152 0.74 -7.22 10.91
N ASN A 153 1.02 -8.21 10.07
CA ASN A 153 2.29 -8.32 9.36
C ASN A 153 2.35 -7.38 8.14
N TYR A 154 2.48 -6.07 8.36
CA TYR A 154 2.54 -5.09 7.28
C TYR A 154 3.96 -4.88 6.71
N PHE A 155 4.05 -4.43 5.46
CA PHE A 155 5.32 -4.02 4.85
C PHE A 155 5.86 -2.72 5.49
N LYS A 156 7.04 -2.81 6.11
CA LYS A 156 7.74 -1.68 6.71
C LYS A 156 8.61 -0.98 5.67
N ASP A 157 8.01 -0.07 4.91
CA ASP A 157 8.73 0.74 3.92
C ASP A 157 9.82 1.58 4.61
N PRO A 158 11.11 1.40 4.28
CA PRO A 158 12.22 2.12 4.91
C PRO A 158 12.17 3.63 4.64
N ASN A 159 11.43 4.09 3.62
CA ASN A 159 11.24 5.52 3.34
C ASN A 159 10.15 6.16 4.22
N ILE A 160 9.37 5.35 4.93
CA ILE A 160 8.26 5.79 5.79
C ILE A 160 8.59 5.58 7.25
N TRP A 161 8.97 4.36 7.62
CA TRP A 161 9.41 4.00 8.96
C TRP A 161 10.92 3.78 8.91
N GLU A 162 11.67 4.81 9.25
CA GLU A 162 13.10 4.68 9.46
C GLU A 162 13.32 3.63 10.57
N VAL A 163 14.14 2.63 10.28
CA VAL A 163 14.58 1.69 11.31
C VAL A 163 15.41 2.52 12.29
N PRO A 164 15.08 2.54 13.59
CA PRO A 164 15.94 3.21 14.56
C PRO A 164 17.34 2.64 14.41
N TYR A 165 18.34 3.53 14.41
CA TYR A 165 19.73 3.12 14.38
C TYR A 165 19.99 2.15 15.55
N GLU A 166 20.19 0.87 15.24
CA GLU A 166 20.69 -0.13 16.17
C GLU A 166 22.22 -0.01 16.15
N PRO A 167 22.88 0.61 17.14
CA PRO A 167 24.34 0.57 17.20
C PRO A 167 24.79 -0.89 17.28
N GLU A 168 25.75 -1.28 16.43
CA GLU A 168 26.26 -2.66 16.30
C GLU A 168 26.83 -3.28 17.61
N ASN A 169 26.85 -2.57 18.73
CA ASN A 169 27.39 -3.07 20.00
C ASN A 169 26.62 -2.52 21.21
N ALA A 170 25.43 -3.04 21.47
CA ALA A 170 24.73 -2.80 22.72
C ALA A 170 24.28 -4.13 23.34
N GLU A 171 25.22 -5.02 23.62
CA GLU A 171 25.01 -6.01 24.68
C GLU A 171 25.34 -5.35 26.02
N TRP A 172 24.29 -5.04 26.78
CA TRP A 172 24.42 -4.52 28.13
C TRP A 172 24.24 -5.66 29.12
N ASN A 173 25.34 -6.32 29.48
CA ASN A 173 25.37 -7.08 30.73
C ASN A 173 25.62 -6.08 31.86
N MET A 174 24.53 -5.57 32.45
CA MET A 174 24.62 -4.90 33.74
C MET A 174 24.91 -5.96 34.79
N ASP A 175 26.17 -6.05 35.21
CA ASP A 175 26.51 -6.61 36.51
C ASP A 175 26.60 -5.43 37.48
N GLU A 176 25.64 -5.34 38.42
CA GLU A 176 25.62 -4.32 39.47
C GLU A 176 26.65 -4.65 40.56
N ALA A 177 27.92 -4.79 40.19
CA ALA A 177 29.01 -4.80 41.14
C ALA A 177 30.33 -4.54 40.42
N GLU A 178 30.98 -3.45 40.82
CA GLU A 178 32.39 -3.13 40.56
C GLU A 178 32.74 -2.51 39.18
N GLY A 179 32.76 -1.16 39.17
CA GLY A 179 33.76 -0.36 38.47
C GLY A 179 33.69 -0.32 36.94
N THR A 180 33.14 0.77 36.40
CA THR A 180 33.11 1.02 34.95
C THR A 180 34.52 1.30 34.42
N VAL A 181 35.11 0.36 33.67
CA VAL A 181 36.26 0.62 32.80
C VAL A 181 35.84 0.35 31.37
N ILE A 182 35.87 1.40 30.53
CA ILE A 182 35.48 1.36 29.12
C ILE A 182 36.69 0.92 28.29
N ASN A 183 36.54 -0.08 27.42
CA ASN A 183 37.59 -0.47 26.48
C ASN A 183 37.10 -0.30 25.03
N ASP A 184 37.69 0.65 24.30
CA ASP A 184 37.45 0.88 22.86
C ASP A 184 38.64 0.36 22.02
N LYS A 185 38.39 0.06 20.74
CA LYS A 185 39.34 -0.39 19.71
C LYS A 185 40.52 0.57 19.53
N ASN A 186 40.42 1.80 20.01
CA ASN A 186 41.42 2.86 19.89
C ASN A 186 42.06 3.28 21.23
N GLY A 187 41.85 2.53 22.32
CA GLY A 187 42.46 2.77 23.63
C GLY A 187 41.51 3.34 24.70
N LEU A 188 42.03 3.44 25.94
CA LEU A 188 41.28 3.85 27.13
C LEU A 188 40.99 5.36 27.13
N TYR A 189 39.71 5.74 27.13
CA TYR A 189 39.26 7.11 27.36
C TYR A 189 38.48 7.20 28.68
N PRO A 190 39.02 7.86 29.72
CA PRO A 190 38.23 8.13 30.92
C PRO A 190 37.28 9.30 30.68
N GLY A 191 35.97 9.03 30.74
CA GLY A 191 34.91 10.04 30.74
C GLY A 191 33.95 9.79 31.90
N THR A 192 33.58 10.84 32.62
CA THR A 192 32.53 10.80 33.66
C THR A 192 31.22 11.22 33.03
N ILE A 193 30.20 10.36 33.07
CA ILE A 193 28.83 10.75 32.71
C ILE A 193 28.33 11.67 33.84
N LYS A 194 27.87 12.87 33.48
CA LYS A 194 27.08 13.74 34.36
C LYS A 194 25.60 13.54 34.09
#